data_AF-A0A2T6C452-F1
#
_entry.id   AF-A0A2T6C452-F1
#
_cell.length_a   1.000
_cell.length_b   1.000
_cell.length_c   1.000
_cell.angle_alpha   90.00
_cell.angle_beta   90.00
_cell.angle_gamma   90.00
#
_symmetry.space_group_name_H-M   'P 1'
#
loop_
_entity.id
_entity.type
_entity.pdbx_description
1 polymer ?
#
loop_
_entity_poly.entity_id
_entity_poly.type
_entity_poly.pdbx_seq_one_letter_code
_entity_poly.pdbx_strand_id
1 'polypeptide(L)'
;MKNIYPIVVIFLVSILGLYIDFPVWLNIGLIFSLFIALLMAEISVFFHTYTGDFQMRSFRKKISRYTIFMGLLFLGVLTLRLIENKTEEFIKSSDIIFFIWVFIMLVEFITFFIYKKRKPVTLVIDKNTLIFFSTYVQKRDLKKLKHIDFTTFGNDFRLIFEKKADIQIPFNEYEKADFRQFLEILLDKSEHDLKLTEEMEKVFPALE
;
A
#
# COMPACT_ATOMS: atom_id res chain seq x y z
N MET A 1 6.34 -13.23 -0.46
CA MET A 1 7.68 -12.77 -0.89
C MET A 1 8.01 -13.04 -2.37
N LYS A 2 7.29 -13.91 -3.12
CA LYS A 2 7.73 -14.29 -4.50
C LYS A 2 7.59 -13.23 -5.61
N ASN A 3 6.85 -12.12 -5.44
CA ASN A 3 6.53 -11.19 -6.55
C ASN A 3 7.20 -9.80 -6.48
N ILE A 4 8.09 -9.53 -5.52
CA ILE A 4 8.81 -8.24 -5.43
C ILE A 4 10.05 -8.22 -6.33
N TYR A 5 10.66 -9.39 -6.57
CA TYR A 5 11.88 -9.52 -7.36
C TYR A 5 11.82 -8.85 -8.75
N PRO A 6 10.77 -8.99 -9.59
CA PRO A 6 10.75 -8.32 -10.89
C PRO A 6 10.75 -6.79 -10.76
N ILE A 7 10.01 -6.24 -9.78
CA ILE A 7 9.97 -4.79 -9.54
C ILE A 7 11.36 -4.28 -9.12
N VAL A 8 12.02 -5.00 -8.20
CA VAL A 8 13.37 -4.65 -7.73
C VAL A 8 14.39 -4.76 -8.85
N VAL A 9 14.31 -5.81 -9.69
CA VAL A 9 15.22 -5.97 -10.84
C VAL A 9 15.02 -4.84 -11.85
N ILE A 10 13.78 -4.51 -12.22
CA ILE A 10 13.50 -3.38 -13.13
C ILE A 10 14.04 -2.08 -12.54
N PHE A 11 13.85 -1.85 -11.25
CA PHE A 11 14.35 -0.65 -10.57
C PHE A 11 15.90 -0.58 -10.59
N LEU A 12 16.59 -1.68 -10.26
CA LEU A 12 18.05 -1.74 -10.29
C LEU A 12 18.61 -1.57 -11.71
N VAL A 13 17.99 -2.21 -12.70
CA VAL A 13 18.39 -2.06 -14.12
C VAL A 13 18.16 -0.62 -14.59
N SER A 14 17.07 0.03 -14.15
CA SER A 14 16.81 1.43 -14.45
C SER A 14 17.89 2.34 -13.87
N ILE A 15 18.33 2.09 -12.62
CA ILE A 15 19.42 2.86 -12.00
C ILE A 15 20.74 2.60 -12.73
N LEU A 16 21.08 1.35 -13.02
CA LEU A 16 22.30 0.99 -13.76
C LEU A 16 22.32 1.61 -15.17
N GLY A 17 21.16 1.68 -15.82
CA GLY A 17 21.01 2.31 -17.13
C GLY A 17 21.37 3.80 -17.13
N LEU A 18 21.32 4.47 -15.98
CA LEU A 18 21.78 5.87 -15.85
C LEU A 18 23.29 5.98 -15.76
N TYR A 19 23.97 4.99 -15.18
CA TYR A 19 25.43 4.97 -15.06
C TYR A 19 26.12 4.50 -16.35
N ILE A 20 25.43 3.68 -17.15
CA ILE A 20 25.94 3.08 -18.39
C ILE A 20 25.41 3.87 -19.62
N ASP A 21 24.74 5.00 -19.40
CA ASP A 21 24.16 5.86 -20.44
C ASP A 21 23.30 5.09 -21.46
N PHE A 22 22.34 4.33 -20.95
CA PHE A 22 21.36 3.66 -21.80
C PHE A 22 20.68 4.66 -22.75
N PRO A 23 20.33 4.22 -23.97
CA PRO A 23 19.53 5.04 -24.88
C PRO A 23 18.25 5.53 -24.21
N VAL A 24 17.88 6.79 -24.46
CA VAL A 24 16.70 7.45 -23.87
C VAL A 24 15.43 6.59 -23.99
N TRP A 25 15.19 6.00 -25.16
CA TRP A 25 14.01 5.16 -25.41
C TRP A 25 13.97 3.91 -24.51
N LEU A 26 15.12 3.32 -24.18
CA LEU A 26 15.20 2.15 -23.31
C LEU A 26 14.90 2.52 -21.86
N ASN A 27 15.45 3.64 -21.39
CA ASN A 27 15.15 4.17 -20.05
C ASN A 27 13.67 4.51 -19.87
N ILE A 28 13.05 5.13 -20.88
CA ILE A 28 11.60 5.38 -20.89
C ILE A 28 10.82 4.06 -20.79
N GLY A 29 11.19 3.06 -21.61
CA GLY A 29 10.56 1.74 -21.57
C GLY A 29 10.66 1.05 -20.22
N LEU A 30 11.81 1.14 -19.55
CA LEU A 30 12.04 0.56 -18.22
C LEU A 30 11.20 1.26 -17.14
N ILE A 31 11.20 2.59 -17.10
CA ILE A 31 10.40 3.35 -16.13
C ILE A 31 8.90 3.13 -16.36
N PHE A 32 8.46 3.09 -17.61
CA PHE A 32 7.06 2.80 -17.93
C PHE A 32 6.66 1.38 -17.51
N SER A 33 7.55 0.40 -17.71
CA SER A 33 7.36 -0.97 -17.24
C SER A 33 7.28 -1.03 -15.72
N LEU A 34 8.11 -0.27 -15.01
CA LEU A 34 8.05 -0.14 -13.55
C LEU A 34 6.70 0.43 -13.09
N PHE A 35 6.22 1.48 -13.76
CA PHE A 35 4.91 2.07 -13.50
C PHE A 35 3.78 1.05 -13.66
N ILE A 36 3.75 0.32 -14.77
CA ILE A 36 2.75 -0.73 -15.01
C ILE A 36 2.85 -1.83 -13.94
N ALA A 37 4.06 -2.29 -13.61
CA ALA A 37 4.25 -3.34 -12.62
C ALA A 37 3.74 -2.93 -11.23
N LEU A 38 4.03 -1.69 -10.80
CA LEU A 38 3.52 -1.14 -9.54
C LEU A 38 2.00 -1.00 -9.57
N LEU A 39 1.43 -0.47 -10.66
CA LEU A 39 -0.01 -0.34 -10.80
C LEU A 39 -0.72 -1.70 -10.77
N MET A 40 -0.18 -2.69 -11.48
CA MET A 40 -0.69 -4.07 -11.49
C MET A 40 -0.63 -4.72 -10.10
N ALA A 41 0.45 -4.49 -9.35
CA ALA A 41 0.58 -4.98 -7.99
C ALA A 41 -0.45 -4.35 -7.03
N GLU A 42 -0.78 -3.07 -7.21
CA GLU A 42 -1.79 -2.41 -6.40
C GLU A 42 -3.22 -2.83 -6.74
N ILE A 43 -3.53 -3.00 -8.04
CA ILE A 43 -4.87 -3.44 -8.46
C ILE A 43 -5.07 -4.96 -8.30
N SER A 44 -4.04 -5.72 -7.92
CA SER A 44 -4.18 -7.17 -7.77
C SER A 44 -5.19 -7.58 -6.72
N VAL A 45 -5.43 -6.72 -5.72
CA VAL A 45 -6.46 -6.87 -4.68
C VAL A 45 -7.85 -7.11 -5.28
N PHE A 46 -8.15 -6.51 -6.43
CA PHE A 46 -9.46 -6.64 -7.08
C PHE A 46 -9.69 -8.00 -7.75
N PHE A 47 -8.63 -8.77 -8.01
CA PHE A 47 -8.73 -10.09 -8.64
C PHE A 47 -8.94 -11.22 -7.64
N HIS A 48 -9.02 -10.91 -6.34
CA HIS A 48 -9.22 -11.91 -5.30
C HIS A 48 -10.71 -12.01 -4.94
N THR A 49 -11.32 -13.15 -5.28
CA THR A 49 -12.68 -13.51 -4.86
C THR A 49 -12.60 -14.48 -3.70
N TYR A 50 -12.74 -13.97 -2.47
CA TYR A 50 -12.78 -14.78 -1.26
C TYR A 50 -14.10 -14.56 -0.53
N THR A 51 -14.67 -15.66 -0.05
CA THR A 51 -15.83 -15.69 0.84
C THR A 51 -15.38 -16.19 2.19
N GLY A 52 -15.87 -15.58 3.26
CA GLY A 52 -15.62 -16.00 4.64
C GLY A 52 -16.74 -15.50 5.57
N ASP A 53 -16.69 -15.94 6.82
CA ASP A 53 -17.66 -15.65 7.89
C ASP A 53 -17.82 -14.15 8.14
N PHE A 54 -16.73 -13.39 7.98
CA PHE A 54 -16.73 -11.93 8.07
C PHE A 54 -15.90 -11.33 6.93
N GLN A 55 -16.36 -10.20 6.40
CA GLN A 55 -15.69 -9.49 5.32
C GLN A 55 -15.75 -8.00 5.57
N MET A 56 -14.64 -7.31 5.32
CA MET A 56 -14.55 -5.87 5.46
C MET A 56 -13.97 -5.26 4.18
N ARG A 57 -14.63 -4.20 3.71
CA ARG A 57 -14.31 -3.50 2.47
C ARG A 57 -13.54 -2.22 2.75
N SER A 58 -12.48 -2.00 1.99
CA SER A 58 -11.74 -0.74 2.04
C SER A 58 -12.45 0.27 1.13
N PHE A 59 -12.85 1.43 1.67
CA PHE A 59 -13.55 2.47 0.91
C PHE A 59 -12.60 3.49 0.28
N ARG A 60 -11.34 3.53 0.70
CA ARG A 60 -10.28 4.37 0.11
C ARG A 60 -8.94 3.73 0.38
N LYS A 61 -7.95 4.01 -0.47
CA LYS A 61 -6.55 3.72 -0.16
C LYS A 61 -5.94 4.92 0.61
N LYS A 62 -5.10 4.69 1.60
CA LYS A 62 -4.29 5.73 2.24
C LYS A 62 -3.23 6.20 1.24
N ILE A 63 -3.25 7.49 0.92
CA ILE A 63 -2.19 8.11 0.14
C ILE A 63 -1.06 8.49 1.09
N SER A 64 0.17 8.10 0.74
CA SER A 64 1.35 8.39 1.52
C SER A 64 1.74 9.86 1.34
N ARG A 65 1.74 10.62 2.45
CA ARG A 65 2.21 12.01 2.46
C ARG A 65 3.66 12.12 1.98
N TYR A 66 4.48 11.14 2.32
CA TYR A 66 5.86 11.04 1.87
C TYR A 66 5.93 10.88 0.35
N THR A 67 5.12 9.98 -0.22
CA THR A 67 5.08 9.77 -1.67
C THR A 67 4.62 11.02 -2.42
N ILE A 68 3.58 11.72 -1.92
CA ILE A 68 3.15 13.00 -2.49
C ILE A 68 4.28 14.03 -2.44
N PHE A 69 4.91 14.21 -1.28
CA PHE A 69 5.98 15.19 -1.10
C PHE A 69 7.15 14.92 -2.05
N MET A 70 7.62 13.66 -2.11
CA MET A 70 8.69 13.26 -3.01
C MET A 70 8.29 13.42 -4.49
N GLY A 71 7.08 13.01 -4.86
CA GLY A 71 6.58 13.18 -6.24
C GLY A 71 6.54 14.64 -6.68
N LEU A 72 6.05 15.54 -5.82
CA LEU A 72 6.01 16.98 -6.09
C LEU A 72 7.41 17.61 -6.13
N LEU A 73 8.30 17.23 -5.22
CA LEU A 73 9.68 17.73 -5.19
C LEU A 73 10.42 17.36 -6.48
N PHE A 74 10.33 16.10 -6.90
CA PHE A 74 10.99 15.62 -8.11
C PHE A 74 10.36 16.19 -9.38
N LEU A 75 9.04 16.42 -9.39
CA LEU A 75 8.36 17.14 -10.47
C LEU A 75 8.84 18.60 -10.57
N GLY A 76 9.03 19.27 -9.44
CA GLY A 76 9.57 20.62 -9.37
C GLY A 76 11.00 20.70 -9.92
N VAL A 77 11.88 19.78 -9.51
CA VAL A 77 13.26 19.67 -10.04
C VAL A 77 13.26 19.45 -11.55
N LEU A 78 12.40 18.54 -12.05
CA LEU A 78 12.26 18.29 -13.47
C LEU A 78 11.79 19.54 -14.23
N THR A 79 10.82 20.26 -13.67
CA THR A 79 10.31 21.51 -14.27
C THR A 79 11.39 22.58 -14.34
N LEU A 80 12.19 22.75 -13.28
CA LEU A 80 13.31 23.69 -13.27
C LEU A 80 14.37 23.34 -14.32
N ARG A 81 14.75 22.05 -14.42
CA ARG A 81 15.69 21.59 -15.44
C ARG A 81 15.20 21.85 -16.87
N LEU A 82 13.92 21.60 -17.12
CA LEU A 82 13.32 21.89 -18.43
C LEU A 82 13.28 23.39 -18.76
N ILE A 83 13.14 24.26 -17.76
CA ILE A 83 13.18 25.72 -17.93
C ILE A 83 14.61 26.22 -18.13
N GLU A 84 15.60 25.64 -17.46
CA GLU A 84 17.02 25.99 -17.61
C GLU A 84 17.59 25.55 -18.96
N ASN A 85 17.19 24.37 -19.45
CA ASN A 85 17.64 23.80 -20.73
C ASN A 85 16.92 24.40 -21.96
N LYS A 86 16.62 25.71 -21.97
CA LYS A 86 15.93 26.42 -23.08
C LYS A 86 16.60 26.37 -24.45
N THR A 87 17.74 25.69 -24.58
CA THR A 87 18.59 25.65 -25.78
C THR A 87 18.96 24.20 -26.11
N GLU A 88 18.21 23.63 -27.04
CA GLU A 88 18.52 22.53 -27.99
C GLU A 88 18.96 21.13 -27.49
N GLU A 89 19.30 20.91 -26.22
CA GLU A 89 19.52 19.56 -25.71
C GLU A 89 18.21 18.89 -25.28
N PHE A 90 17.81 17.86 -26.05
CA PHE A 90 16.78 16.88 -25.67
C PHE A 90 17.04 16.34 -24.25
N ILE A 91 15.95 15.96 -23.55
CA ILE A 91 15.96 15.30 -22.23
C ILE A 91 17.13 14.32 -22.13
N LYS A 92 18.07 14.55 -21.19
CA LYS A 92 19.21 13.66 -21.01
C LYS A 92 18.73 12.35 -20.41
N SER A 93 19.42 11.24 -20.71
CA SER A 93 19.12 9.94 -20.09
C SER A 93 19.09 10.03 -18.55
N SER A 94 19.92 10.90 -17.96
CA SER A 94 19.98 11.14 -16.51
C SER A 94 18.75 11.85 -15.95
N ASP A 95 18.01 12.64 -16.75
CA ASP A 95 16.79 13.32 -16.31
C ASP A 95 15.61 12.36 -16.14
N ILE A 96 15.69 11.19 -16.78
CA ILE A 96 14.61 10.21 -16.81
C ILE A 96 14.35 9.63 -15.40
N ILE A 97 15.37 9.58 -14.52
CA ILE A 97 15.22 9.10 -13.14
C ILE A 97 14.20 9.92 -12.32
N PHE A 98 14.03 11.21 -12.62
CA PHE A 98 13.11 12.05 -11.86
C PHE A 98 11.65 11.61 -12.05
N PHE A 99 11.34 10.95 -13.17
CA PHE A 99 10.00 10.41 -13.42
C PHE A 99 9.62 9.24 -12.51
N ILE A 100 10.58 8.55 -11.88
CA ILE A 100 10.29 7.41 -11.00
C ILE A 100 9.36 7.85 -9.86
N TRP A 101 9.73 8.92 -9.13
CA TRP A 101 8.94 9.41 -8.01
C TRP A 101 7.59 9.98 -8.45
N VAL A 102 7.54 10.64 -9.61
CA VAL A 102 6.30 11.14 -10.20
C VAL A 102 5.36 9.97 -10.52
N PHE A 103 5.87 8.89 -11.09
CA PHE A 103 5.07 7.70 -11.43
C PHE A 103 4.61 6.94 -10.20
N ILE A 104 5.42 6.78 -9.16
CA ILE A 104 4.99 6.18 -7.90
C ILE A 104 3.83 6.99 -7.30
N MET A 105 3.93 8.32 -7.29
CA MET A 105 2.84 9.20 -6.85
C MET A 105 1.57 9.03 -7.71
N LEU A 106 1.70 8.93 -9.03
CA LEU A 106 0.56 8.68 -9.92
C LEU A 106 -0.10 7.32 -9.65
N VAL A 107 0.66 6.26 -9.35
CA VAL A 107 0.10 4.95 -8.97
C VAL A 107 -0.78 5.08 -7.73
N GLU A 108 -0.30 5.76 -6.67
CA GLU A 108 -1.11 5.99 -5.46
C GLU A 108 -2.38 6.79 -5.76
N PHE A 109 -2.29 7.80 -6.62
CA PHE A 109 -3.44 8.61 -7.00
C PHE A 109 -4.47 7.80 -7.79
N ILE A 110 -4.04 7.06 -8.81
CA ILE A 110 -4.92 6.20 -9.63
C ILE A 110 -5.61 5.16 -8.74
N THR A 111 -4.84 4.47 -7.90
CA THR A 111 -5.36 3.42 -7.02
C THR A 111 -6.33 3.97 -5.98
N PHE A 112 -6.10 5.18 -5.46
CA PHE A 112 -7.06 5.88 -4.60
C PHE A 112 -8.44 6.01 -5.24
N PHE A 113 -8.53 6.47 -6.50
CA PHE A 113 -9.82 6.58 -7.19
C PHE A 113 -10.46 5.23 -7.48
N ILE A 114 -9.67 4.23 -7.88
CA ILE A 114 -10.18 2.88 -8.14
C ILE A 114 -10.77 2.28 -6.85
N TYR A 115 -10.07 2.39 -5.72
CA TYR A 115 -10.56 1.94 -4.41
C TYR A 115 -11.85 2.66 -4.01
N LYS A 116 -11.89 3.99 -4.16
CA LYS A 116 -13.09 4.79 -3.87
C LYS A 116 -14.31 4.34 -4.68
N LYS A 117 -14.10 3.96 -5.94
CA LYS A 117 -15.18 3.52 -6.85
C LYS A 117 -15.60 2.08 -6.63
N ARG A 118 -14.65 1.16 -6.41
CA ARG A 118 -14.89 -0.29 -6.41
C ARG A 118 -15.08 -0.89 -5.02
N LYS A 119 -14.56 -0.25 -3.98
CA LYS A 119 -14.61 -0.68 -2.58
C LYS A 119 -14.30 -2.18 -2.39
N PRO A 120 -13.05 -2.61 -2.68
CA PRO A 120 -12.71 -4.02 -2.66
C PRO A 120 -12.80 -4.62 -1.26
N VAL A 121 -13.16 -5.90 -1.19
CA VAL A 121 -12.97 -6.69 0.03
C VAL A 121 -11.47 -6.85 0.24
N THR A 122 -10.97 -6.33 1.35
CA THR A 122 -9.53 -6.32 1.68
C THR A 122 -9.22 -7.13 2.91
N LEU A 123 -10.22 -7.41 3.74
CA LEU A 123 -10.06 -8.26 4.90
C LEU A 123 -11.18 -9.29 4.95
N VAL A 124 -10.80 -10.54 5.18
CA VAL A 124 -11.72 -11.67 5.33
C VAL A 124 -11.30 -12.47 6.55
N ILE A 125 -12.27 -12.86 7.38
CA ILE A 125 -12.08 -13.89 8.40
C ILE A 125 -12.85 -15.12 7.95
N ASP A 126 -12.16 -16.24 7.84
CA ASP A 126 -12.73 -17.56 7.57
C ASP A 126 -12.34 -18.51 8.71
N LYS A 127 -13.30 -18.87 9.54
CA LYS A 127 -13.13 -19.61 10.80
C LYS A 127 -12.17 -18.91 11.74
N ASN A 128 -10.92 -19.37 11.80
CA ASN A 128 -9.85 -18.79 12.63
C ASN A 128 -8.75 -18.17 11.78
N THR A 129 -8.93 -18.09 10.46
CA THR A 129 -7.92 -17.52 9.56
C THR A 129 -8.29 -16.09 9.19
N LEU A 130 -7.43 -15.16 9.55
CA LEU A 130 -7.43 -13.81 9.01
C LEU A 130 -6.71 -13.79 7.67
N ILE A 131 -7.40 -13.31 6.64
CA ILE A 131 -6.87 -13.10 5.29
C ILE A 131 -6.93 -11.61 4.98
N PHE A 132 -5.77 -11.01 4.80
CA PHE A 132 -5.62 -9.60 4.45
C PHE A 132 -5.08 -9.45 3.02
N PHE A 133 -5.88 -8.85 2.15
CA PHE A 133 -5.54 -8.51 0.77
C PHE A 133 -4.97 -7.09 0.72
N SER A 134 -3.64 -7.03 0.69
CA SER A 134 -2.88 -5.83 0.35
C SER A 134 -2.22 -6.06 -1.02
N THR A 135 -1.12 -5.35 -1.32
CA THR A 135 -0.21 -5.72 -2.42
C THR A 135 0.17 -7.21 -2.39
N TYR A 136 0.19 -7.82 -1.20
CA TYR A 136 0.30 -9.26 -1.01
C TYR A 136 -0.81 -9.80 -0.11
N VAL A 137 -1.23 -11.02 -0.40
CA VAL A 137 -2.15 -11.76 0.46
C VAL A 137 -1.42 -12.25 1.70
N GLN A 138 -1.88 -11.84 2.87
CA GLN A 138 -1.35 -12.28 4.14
C GLN A 138 -2.40 -13.15 4.84
N LYS A 139 -2.02 -14.38 5.21
CA LYS A 139 -2.87 -15.28 5.99
C LYS A 139 -2.28 -15.50 7.38
N ARG A 140 -3.08 -15.33 8.42
CA ARG A 140 -2.69 -15.51 9.83
C ARG A 140 -3.78 -16.27 10.58
N ASP A 141 -3.35 -16.99 11.61
CA ASP A 141 -4.23 -17.71 12.51
C ASP A 141 -4.55 -16.80 13.69
N LEU A 142 -5.82 -16.48 13.88
CA LEU A 142 -6.31 -15.56 14.92
C LEU A 142 -6.08 -16.07 16.32
N LYS A 143 -6.02 -17.39 16.52
CA LYS A 143 -5.68 -17.98 17.83
C LYS A 143 -4.30 -17.53 18.32
N LYS A 144 -3.38 -17.29 17.39
CA LYS A 144 -2.00 -16.87 17.64
C LYS A 144 -1.82 -15.36 17.69
N LEU A 145 -2.90 -14.61 17.69
CA LEU A 145 -2.86 -13.17 17.91
C LEU A 145 -2.45 -12.93 19.36
N LYS A 146 -1.35 -12.21 19.56
CA LYS A 146 -0.78 -11.96 20.88
C LYS A 146 -1.10 -10.56 21.39
N HIS A 147 -1.05 -9.58 20.48
CA HIS A 147 -1.24 -8.19 20.84
C HIS A 147 -1.79 -7.38 19.67
N ILE A 148 -2.41 -6.26 20.04
CA ILE A 148 -3.00 -5.31 19.13
C ILE A 148 -2.43 -3.93 19.47
N ASP A 149 -1.64 -3.35 18.57
CA ASP A 149 -1.22 -1.94 18.69
C ASP A 149 -2.17 -1.04 17.90
N PHE A 150 -2.38 0.16 18.43
CA PHE A 150 -3.11 1.22 17.76
C PHE A 150 -2.31 2.50 17.80
N THR A 151 -2.26 3.22 16.67
CA THR A 151 -1.61 4.52 16.61
C THR A 151 -2.48 5.50 15.83
N THR A 152 -3.01 6.51 16.51
CA THR A 152 -3.82 7.58 15.91
C THR A 152 -3.02 8.43 14.94
N PHE A 153 -1.76 8.75 15.24
CA PHE A 153 -0.90 9.55 14.37
C PHE A 153 -0.63 8.87 13.01
N GLY A 154 -0.44 7.55 13.03
CA GLY A 154 -0.26 6.73 11.83
C GLY A 154 -1.58 6.41 11.12
N ASN A 155 -2.71 6.53 11.80
CA ASN A 155 -3.98 5.94 11.38
C ASN A 155 -3.87 4.44 11.07
N ASP A 156 -2.99 3.74 11.79
CA ASP A 156 -2.66 2.35 11.53
C ASP A 156 -2.91 1.51 12.78
N PHE A 157 -3.37 0.30 12.54
CA PHE A 157 -3.68 -0.72 13.52
C PHE A 157 -2.82 -1.95 13.24
N ARG A 158 -2.04 -2.42 14.21
CA ARG A 158 -1.07 -3.50 14.01
C ARG A 158 -1.47 -4.72 14.82
N LEU A 159 -1.56 -5.85 14.13
CA LEU A 159 -1.83 -7.17 14.71
C LEU A 159 -0.53 -7.95 14.82
N ILE A 160 -0.13 -8.24 16.06
CA ILE A 160 1.14 -8.91 16.37
C ILE A 160 0.88 -10.39 16.63
N PHE A 161 1.58 -11.25 15.90
CA PHE A 161 1.45 -12.71 15.98
C PHE A 161 2.76 -13.35 16.50
N GLU A 162 2.66 -14.48 17.20
CA GLU A 162 3.82 -15.09 17.88
C GLU A 162 5.03 -15.40 16.98
N LYS A 163 4.79 -15.93 15.78
CA LYS A 163 5.83 -16.53 14.93
C LYS A 163 5.80 -16.05 13.48
N LYS A 164 4.94 -15.08 13.16
CA LYS A 164 4.77 -14.56 11.80
C LYS A 164 4.79 -13.03 11.84
N ALA A 165 5.21 -12.44 10.72
CA ALA A 165 5.22 -11.00 10.55
C ALA A 165 3.83 -10.40 10.85
N ASP A 166 3.86 -9.24 11.49
CA ASP A 166 2.68 -8.47 11.87
C ASP A 166 1.85 -8.07 10.66
N ILE A 167 0.55 -7.84 10.89
CA ILE A 167 -0.34 -7.25 9.88
C ILE A 167 -0.64 -5.82 10.28
N GLN A 168 -0.29 -4.86 9.42
CA GLN A 168 -0.65 -3.46 9.58
C GLN A 168 -1.88 -3.14 8.71
N ILE A 169 -2.93 -2.63 9.35
CA ILE A 169 -4.23 -2.31 8.76
C ILE A 169 -4.46 -0.81 8.94
N PRO A 170 -4.55 -0.03 7.86
CA PRO A 170 -4.89 1.39 7.96
C PRO A 170 -6.37 1.54 8.28
N PHE A 171 -6.72 1.77 9.55
CA PHE A 171 -8.12 1.73 10.00
C PHE A 171 -8.97 2.83 9.35
N ASN A 172 -8.36 3.91 8.88
CA ASN A 172 -9.04 5.02 8.22
C ASN A 172 -9.52 4.69 6.80
N GLU A 173 -9.22 3.49 6.29
CA GLU A 173 -9.73 2.95 5.04
C GLU A 173 -11.06 2.20 5.19
N TYR A 174 -11.53 2.00 6.43
CA TYR A 174 -12.66 1.12 6.76
C TYR A 174 -13.76 1.83 7.52
N GLU A 175 -15.01 1.41 7.29
CA GLU A 175 -16.15 1.95 8.02
C GLU A 175 -16.00 1.61 9.51
N LYS A 176 -16.30 2.57 10.39
CA LYS A 176 -16.07 2.41 11.83
C LYS A 176 -16.86 1.24 12.42
N ALA A 177 -18.09 1.01 11.93
CA ALA A 177 -18.94 -0.08 12.36
C ALA A 177 -18.36 -1.45 11.99
N ASP A 178 -17.93 -1.64 10.73
CA ASP A 178 -17.24 -2.85 10.28
C ASP A 178 -15.96 -3.09 11.08
N PHE A 179 -15.18 -2.03 11.32
CA PHE A 179 -13.94 -2.13 12.09
C PHE A 179 -14.20 -2.51 13.55
N ARG A 180 -15.30 -2.02 14.15
CA ARG A 180 -15.71 -2.41 15.50
C ARG A 180 -16.08 -3.90 15.57
N GLN A 181 -16.90 -4.38 14.63
CA GLN A 181 -17.23 -5.81 14.54
C GLN A 181 -15.97 -6.66 14.34
N PHE A 182 -15.04 -6.18 13.52
CA PHE A 182 -13.75 -6.82 13.33
C PHE A 182 -12.97 -6.94 14.66
N LEU A 183 -12.89 -5.87 15.46
CA LEU A 183 -12.25 -5.90 16.78
C LEU A 183 -12.88 -6.95 17.70
N GLU A 184 -14.21 -7.01 17.75
CA GLU A 184 -14.92 -7.98 18.59
C GLU A 184 -14.60 -9.42 18.20
N ILE A 185 -14.54 -9.72 16.89
CA ILE A 185 -14.15 -11.04 16.41
C ILE A 185 -12.69 -11.38 16.79
N LEU A 186 -11.78 -10.40 16.78
CA LEU A 186 -10.39 -10.63 17.19
C LEU A 186 -10.28 -10.97 18.67
N LEU A 187 -11.05 -10.30 19.53
CA LEU A 187 -11.08 -10.55 20.97
C LEU A 187 -11.65 -11.94 21.27
N ASP A 188 -12.72 -12.34 20.58
CA ASP A 188 -13.38 -13.63 20.76
C ASP A 188 -12.52 -14.83 20.32
N LYS A 189 -11.79 -14.69 19.20
CA LYS A 189 -11.04 -15.81 18.60
C LYS A 189 -9.61 -15.98 19.09
N SER A 190 -9.08 -15.03 19.83
CA SER A 190 -7.72 -15.07 20.37
C SER A 190 -7.65 -16.02 21.57
N GLU A 191 -6.57 -16.81 21.67
CA GLU A 191 -6.30 -17.61 22.89
C GLU A 191 -5.63 -16.79 24.00
N HIS A 192 -5.20 -15.56 23.69
CA HIS A 192 -4.63 -14.60 24.63
C HIS A 192 -5.71 -13.62 25.12
N ASP A 193 -5.62 -13.19 26.39
CA ASP A 193 -6.44 -12.11 26.97
C ASP A 193 -6.08 -10.77 26.32
N LEU A 194 -6.73 -10.48 25.18
CA LEU A 194 -6.61 -9.22 24.48
C LEU A 194 -7.56 -8.20 25.10
N LYS A 195 -7.06 -6.98 25.33
CA LYS A 195 -7.88 -5.86 25.81
C LYS A 195 -7.71 -4.68 24.86
N LEU A 196 -8.82 -4.00 24.59
CA LEU A 196 -8.79 -2.74 23.88
C LEU A 196 -8.23 -1.67 24.81
N THR A 197 -7.44 -0.76 24.25
CA THR A 197 -7.00 0.43 24.99
C THR A 197 -8.12 1.46 25.00
N GLU A 198 -8.15 2.35 25.99
CA GLU A 198 -9.14 3.44 26.07
C GLU A 198 -9.19 4.29 24.79
N GLU A 199 -8.04 4.46 24.13
CA GLU A 199 -7.94 5.21 22.89
C GLU A 199 -8.66 4.51 21.73
N MET A 200 -8.53 3.18 21.63
CA MET A 200 -9.27 2.39 20.64
C MET A 200 -10.77 2.47 20.88
N GLU A 201 -11.21 2.38 22.13
CA GLU A 201 -12.64 2.45 22.50
C GLU A 201 -13.25 3.83 22.18
N LYS A 202 -12.49 4.91 22.35
CA LYS A 202 -12.93 6.26 21.94
C LYS A 202 -13.08 6.40 20.43
N VAL A 203 -12.20 5.76 19.66
CA VAL A 203 -12.23 5.85 18.19
C VAL A 203 -13.30 4.93 17.60
N PHE A 204 -13.48 3.75 18.21
CA PHE A 204 -14.42 2.69 17.83
C PHE A 204 -15.29 2.30 19.04
N PRO A 205 -16.29 3.13 19.38
CA PRO A 205 -17.21 2.83 20.48
C PRO A 205 -18.00 1.55 20.16
N ALA A 206 -18.49 0.88 21.22
CA ALA A 206 -19.42 -0.22 21.07
C ALA A 206 -20.68 0.25 20.31
N LEU A 207 -21.24 -0.64 19.50
CA LEU A 207 -22.52 -0.38 18.84
C LEU A 207 -23.62 -0.46 19.92
N GLU A 208 -24.37 0.63 20.10
CA GLU A 208 -25.58 0.66 20.94
C GLU A 208 -26.74 -0.13 20.32
#